data_AF-A0A8J8HS79-F1
#
_entry.id   AF-A0A8J8HS79-F1
#
_cell.length_a   1.000
_cell.length_b   1.000
_cell.length_c   1.000
_cell.angle_alpha   90.00
_cell.angle_beta   90.00
_cell.angle_gamma   90.00
#
_symmetry.space_group_name_H-M   'P 1'
#
loop_
_entity.id
_entity.type
_entity.pdbx_description
1 polymer ?
#
loop_
_entity_poly.entity_id
_entity_poly.type
_entity_poly.pdbx_seq_one_letter_code
_entity_poly.pdbx_strand_id
1 'polypeptide(L)'
;MLPAPSPTRRAIDRLPAHLRRFVVDQDHGAYTPRDHAVWRHILHRLADRLRDTAHASYLSGLAATGIGLERIPSLDEMNGKLEAMGWSAVGVRGFIPPAVFTELQSLGVLAIAADIRSHEHIEYTPAPDIVHESAGHAPILADQRYASYLKRCGEVGFRAIASVEDQAVYEAIRNLSVVKEDPAASEEEVRLAQERLHAAGASRRYVSESTKASRLYWWTAEYGLVGSLDDPKLYGAGLLSSLGEAAHCLTPAVKKVPLCLVCADTEYDITRMQPQLFVARDFDHLFEVLEAFEATLGWRRGGDHGLEEALRARTVNHLVLDDGLELTGKVVARIPARGELAPGLATALARIEGPVQLSRHGQAGQRPWPGEALVAFGSGLLPRRGAFSLDLPSGLFLTGFRVGEHEVINLRGHQDGRPLDLPSWALLFLSGSLPSVAGGPADPGAWDAWFGDPSALAEGEAEAQARDRKAQALPADLAALYLEARSLREGGRIEDERLRRLAGRAAEHPDEWLLQAELAELEARR
;
A
#
# COMPACT_ATOMS: atom_id res chain seq x y z
N MET A 1 -35.94 1.49 15.95
CA MET A 1 -34.83 2.24 15.32
C MET A 1 -33.61 1.34 15.34
N LEU A 2 -33.00 1.07 14.19
CA LEU A 2 -31.68 0.44 14.19
C LEU A 2 -30.68 1.41 14.86
N PRO A 3 -29.73 0.91 15.67
CA PRO A 3 -28.70 1.75 16.26
C PRO A 3 -27.91 2.47 15.16
N ALA A 4 -27.42 3.68 15.46
CA ALA A 4 -26.56 4.40 14.54
C ALA A 4 -25.30 3.56 14.22
N PRO A 5 -24.82 3.56 12.96
CA PRO A 5 -23.63 2.80 12.60
C PRO A 5 -22.42 3.30 13.39
N SER A 6 -21.56 2.38 13.82
CA SER A 6 -20.32 2.70 14.53
C SER A 6 -19.40 3.58 13.67
N PRO A 7 -18.45 4.33 14.26
CA PRO A 7 -17.47 5.12 13.50
C PRO A 7 -16.75 4.32 12.41
N THR A 8 -16.33 3.09 12.70
CA THR A 8 -15.69 2.20 11.72
C THR A 8 -16.66 1.80 10.62
N ARG A 9 -17.90 1.43 10.97
CA ARG A 9 -18.90 1.08 9.95
C ARG A 9 -19.15 2.24 8.98
N ARG A 10 -19.22 3.48 9.48
CA ARG A 10 -19.32 4.68 8.63
C ARG A 10 -18.10 4.86 7.73
N ALA A 11 -16.89 4.60 8.23
CA ALA A 11 -15.67 4.66 7.42
C ALA A 11 -15.72 3.64 6.27
N ILE A 12 -16.11 2.39 6.56
CA ILE A 12 -16.26 1.32 5.56
C ILE A 12 -17.33 1.66 4.52
N ASP A 13 -18.48 2.18 4.95
CA ASP A 13 -19.59 2.52 4.04
C ASP A 13 -19.27 3.71 3.11
N ARG A 14 -18.27 4.54 3.46
CA ARG A 14 -17.75 5.63 2.60
C ARG A 14 -16.76 5.14 1.54
N LEU A 15 -16.18 3.94 1.70
CA LEU A 15 -15.23 3.41 0.72
C LEU A 15 -15.92 3.06 -0.61
N PRO A 16 -15.23 3.22 -1.75
CA PRO A 16 -15.61 2.59 -3.01
C PRO A 16 -15.86 1.09 -2.86
N ALA A 17 -16.83 0.56 -3.61
CA ALA A 17 -17.27 -0.83 -3.46
C ALA A 17 -16.15 -1.86 -3.69
N HIS A 18 -15.27 -1.61 -4.65
CA HIS A 18 -14.14 -2.49 -4.98
C HIS A 18 -13.06 -2.54 -3.90
N LEU A 19 -13.00 -1.55 -3.00
CA LEU A 19 -12.10 -1.55 -1.84
C LEU A 19 -12.68 -2.31 -0.65
N ARG A 20 -14.00 -2.30 -0.47
CA ARG A 20 -14.67 -2.91 0.71
C ARG A 20 -14.41 -4.40 0.86
N ARG A 21 -14.11 -5.12 -0.24
CA ARG A 21 -13.82 -6.56 -0.20
C ARG A 21 -12.48 -6.90 0.49
N PHE A 22 -11.57 -5.93 0.60
CA PHE A 22 -10.29 -6.08 1.28
C PHE A 22 -10.37 -5.68 2.77
N VAL A 23 -11.54 -5.20 3.19
CA VAL A 23 -11.77 -4.68 4.53
C VAL A 23 -12.49 -5.70 5.38
N VAL A 24 -12.11 -5.78 6.65
CA VAL A 24 -12.73 -6.63 7.66
C VAL A 24 -13.10 -5.87 8.90
N ASP A 25 -14.13 -6.38 9.56
CA ASP A 25 -14.49 -5.94 10.90
C ASP A 25 -13.40 -6.37 11.90
N GLN A 26 -13.05 -5.46 12.81
CA GLN A 26 -12.17 -5.78 13.93
C GLN A 26 -12.98 -6.49 15.01
N ASP A 27 -12.71 -7.76 15.23
CA ASP A 27 -13.19 -8.46 16.43
C ASP A 27 -12.29 -8.14 17.62
N HIS A 28 -12.55 -7.00 18.26
CA HIS A 28 -11.77 -6.55 19.42
C HIS A 28 -11.85 -7.55 20.60
N GLY A 29 -12.93 -8.33 20.69
CA GLY A 29 -13.09 -9.34 21.72
C GLY A 29 -12.21 -10.58 21.53
N ALA A 30 -11.67 -10.79 20.33
CA ALA A 30 -10.79 -11.91 20.02
C ALA A 30 -9.37 -11.74 20.57
N TYR A 31 -8.95 -10.51 20.94
CA TYR A 31 -7.63 -10.30 21.54
C TYR A 31 -7.56 -10.94 22.93
N THR A 32 -6.55 -11.78 23.12
CA THR A 32 -6.34 -12.43 24.40
C THR A 32 -5.82 -11.43 25.45
N PRO A 33 -5.95 -11.75 26.74
CA PRO A 33 -5.32 -10.96 27.80
C PRO A 33 -3.80 -10.82 27.62
N ARG A 34 -3.13 -11.85 27.07
CA ARG A 34 -1.70 -11.83 26.74
C ARG A 34 -1.40 -10.85 25.60
N ASP A 35 -2.25 -10.80 24.56
CA ASP A 35 -2.11 -9.84 23.47
C ASP A 35 -2.16 -8.39 23.98
N HIS A 36 -3.08 -8.09 24.90
CA HIS A 36 -3.12 -6.78 25.55
C HIS A 36 -1.90 -6.49 26.44
N ALA A 37 -1.29 -7.52 27.05
CA ALA A 37 -0.04 -7.36 27.78
C ALA A 37 1.15 -7.10 26.84
N VAL A 38 1.22 -7.78 25.69
CA VAL A 38 2.23 -7.52 24.65
C VAL A 38 2.16 -6.07 24.18
N TRP A 39 0.95 -5.60 23.83
CA TRP A 39 0.72 -4.21 23.46
C TRP A 39 1.24 -3.26 24.53
N ARG A 40 0.82 -3.44 25.78
CA ARG A 40 1.18 -2.58 26.90
C ARG A 40 2.69 -2.53 27.11
N HIS A 41 3.32 -3.69 27.13
CA HIS A 41 4.75 -3.83 27.32
C HIS A 41 5.54 -3.03 26.28
N ILE A 42 5.15 -3.15 25.00
CA ILE A 42 5.78 -2.45 23.88
C ILE A 42 5.54 -0.94 23.98
N LEU A 43 4.29 -0.53 24.13
CA LEU A 43 3.91 0.88 24.06
C LEU A 43 4.47 1.72 25.22
N HIS A 44 4.54 1.16 26.45
CA HIS A 44 5.19 1.86 27.57
C HIS A 44 6.68 2.10 27.30
N ARG A 45 7.39 1.09 26.77
CA ARG A 45 8.82 1.18 26.46
C ARG A 45 9.09 2.10 25.29
N LEU A 46 8.27 2.05 24.24
CA LEU A 46 8.35 2.98 23.10
C LEU A 46 8.08 4.42 23.55
N ALA A 47 7.01 4.66 24.31
CA ALA A 47 6.67 6.00 24.77
C ALA A 47 7.79 6.63 25.63
N ASP A 48 8.43 5.84 26.49
CA ASP A 48 9.55 6.32 27.28
C ASP A 48 10.81 6.55 26.42
N ARG A 49 11.15 5.60 25.54
CA ARG A 49 12.31 5.69 24.64
C ARG A 49 12.22 6.86 23.67
N LEU A 50 11.03 7.11 23.13
CA LEU A 50 10.79 8.06 22.05
C LEU A 50 10.56 9.48 22.55
N ARG A 51 10.54 9.70 23.87
CA ARG A 51 10.25 11.00 24.51
C ARG A 51 11.08 12.15 23.96
N ASP A 52 12.37 11.92 23.76
CA ASP A 52 13.34 12.97 23.35
C ASP A 52 13.85 12.79 21.91
N THR A 53 13.47 11.69 21.25
CA THR A 53 14.02 11.26 19.96
C THR A 53 12.98 11.24 18.84
N ALA A 54 11.70 11.04 19.13
CA ALA A 54 10.65 11.15 18.10
C ALA A 54 10.30 12.60 17.79
N HIS A 55 9.70 12.81 16.62
CA HIS A 55 9.11 14.08 16.24
C HIS A 55 8.06 14.51 17.28
N ALA A 56 7.96 15.82 17.53
CA ALA A 56 7.14 16.37 18.61
C ALA A 56 5.64 16.00 18.52
N SER A 57 5.16 15.66 17.32
CA SER A 57 3.77 15.21 17.12
C SER A 57 3.50 13.79 17.61
N TYR A 58 4.52 12.94 17.83
CA TYR A 58 4.34 11.52 18.09
C TYR A 58 3.60 11.22 19.40
N LEU A 59 4.14 11.64 20.55
CA LEU A 59 3.59 11.25 21.86
C LEU A 59 2.18 11.81 22.10
N SER A 60 1.95 13.09 21.78
CA SER A 60 0.60 13.66 21.81
C SER A 60 -0.30 13.05 20.73
N GLY A 61 0.30 12.65 19.62
CA GLY A 61 -0.35 12.02 18.48
C GLY A 61 -1.01 10.70 18.84
N LEU A 62 -0.38 9.87 19.68
CA LEU A 62 -0.96 8.61 20.17
C LEU A 62 -2.37 8.84 20.72
N ALA A 63 -2.52 9.73 21.70
CA ALA A 63 -3.82 10.04 22.28
C ALA A 63 -4.75 10.75 21.27
N ALA A 64 -4.19 11.62 20.42
CA ALA A 64 -4.94 12.35 19.40
C ALA A 64 -5.54 11.42 18.33
N THR A 65 -4.98 10.23 18.11
CA THR A 65 -5.48 9.23 17.16
C THR A 65 -6.16 8.03 17.81
N GLY A 66 -6.53 8.13 19.08
CA GLY A 66 -7.28 7.08 19.80
C GLY A 66 -6.42 5.90 20.26
N ILE A 67 -5.12 6.13 20.42
CA ILE A 67 -4.15 5.10 20.83
C ILE A 67 -3.77 5.33 22.29
N GLY A 68 -4.05 4.32 23.12
CA GLY A 68 -3.64 4.27 24.52
C GLY A 68 -2.50 3.29 24.76
N LEU A 69 -1.79 3.46 25.88
CA LEU A 69 -0.68 2.57 26.24
C LEU A 69 -1.15 1.27 26.91
N GLU A 70 -2.39 1.22 27.40
CA GLU A 70 -2.85 0.12 28.27
C GLU A 70 -3.61 -0.98 27.50
N ARG A 71 -4.09 -0.74 26.28
CA ARG A 71 -4.84 -1.74 25.54
C ARG A 71 -4.75 -1.49 24.04
N ILE A 72 -4.77 -2.59 23.29
CA ILE A 72 -4.91 -2.58 21.82
C ILE A 72 -6.10 -1.68 21.45
N PRO A 73 -5.92 -0.73 20.53
CA PRO A 73 -6.93 0.26 20.20
C PRO A 73 -8.13 -0.39 19.50
N SER A 74 -9.31 0.16 19.77
CA SER A 74 -10.50 -0.13 18.96
C SER A 74 -10.49 0.77 17.73
N LEU A 75 -10.77 0.22 16.56
CA LEU A 75 -10.92 1.02 15.34
C LEU A 75 -12.06 2.04 15.47
N ASP A 76 -13.09 1.78 16.28
CA ASP A 76 -14.16 2.76 16.53
C ASP A 76 -13.65 3.97 17.32
N GLU A 77 -12.76 3.75 18.29
CA GLU A 77 -12.11 4.83 19.04
C GLU A 77 -11.15 5.62 18.14
N MET A 78 -10.34 4.91 17.34
CA MET A 78 -9.46 5.54 16.35
C MET A 78 -10.26 6.40 15.36
N ASN A 79 -11.29 5.83 14.73
CA ASN A 79 -12.14 6.54 13.77
C ASN A 79 -12.88 7.73 14.38
N GLY A 80 -13.31 7.62 15.65
CA GLY A 80 -13.90 8.74 16.38
C GLY A 80 -12.96 9.94 16.54
N LYS A 81 -11.64 9.70 16.50
CA LYS A 81 -10.60 10.73 16.58
C LYS A 81 -10.08 11.18 15.22
N LEU A 82 -9.78 10.23 14.33
CA LEU A 82 -9.23 10.45 12.99
C LEU A 82 -10.18 11.25 12.09
N GLU A 83 -11.50 11.13 12.28
CA GLU A 83 -12.49 11.87 11.47
C GLU A 83 -12.24 13.39 11.53
N ALA A 84 -11.79 13.92 12.68
CA ALA A 84 -11.44 15.34 12.84
C ALA A 84 -10.19 15.77 12.05
N MET A 85 -9.33 14.82 11.66
CA MET A 85 -8.12 15.04 10.86
C MET A 85 -8.37 14.77 9.37
N GLY A 86 -9.61 14.42 8.99
CA GLY A 86 -9.94 14.00 7.63
C GLY A 86 -9.34 12.64 7.28
N TRP A 87 -9.11 11.79 8.27
CA TRP A 87 -8.62 10.42 8.11
C TRP A 87 -9.62 9.41 8.69
N SER A 88 -9.44 8.15 8.32
CA SER A 88 -10.12 7.01 8.93
C SER A 88 -9.17 5.81 8.99
N ALA A 89 -9.58 4.75 9.67
CA ALA A 89 -8.89 3.48 9.75
C ALA A 89 -9.88 2.34 9.46
N VAL A 90 -9.43 1.34 8.70
CA VAL A 90 -10.19 0.13 8.43
C VAL A 90 -9.33 -1.09 8.71
N GLY A 91 -9.95 -2.16 9.21
CA GLY A 91 -9.26 -3.43 9.38
C GLY A 91 -9.01 -4.07 8.01
N VAL A 92 -7.82 -4.62 7.79
CA VAL A 92 -7.50 -5.40 6.59
C VAL A 92 -7.01 -6.79 6.96
N ARG A 93 -7.15 -7.72 6.01
CA ARG A 93 -6.63 -9.08 6.14
C ARG A 93 -5.21 -9.13 5.56
N GLY A 94 -4.24 -9.32 6.47
CA GLY A 94 -2.83 -9.51 6.15
C GLY A 94 -2.27 -8.53 5.13
N PHE A 95 -1.52 -9.06 4.17
CA PHE A 95 -0.81 -8.26 3.18
C PHE A 95 -1.68 -8.00 1.94
N ILE A 96 -2.31 -6.83 1.90
CA ILE A 96 -3.19 -6.39 0.79
C ILE A 96 -2.39 -5.98 -0.47
N PRO A 97 -2.99 -6.01 -1.67
CA PRO A 97 -2.31 -5.56 -2.88
C PRO A 97 -1.81 -4.10 -2.76
N PRO A 98 -0.60 -3.77 -3.27
CA PRO A 98 -0.06 -2.40 -3.18
C PRO A 98 -0.96 -1.32 -3.80
N ALA A 99 -1.68 -1.65 -4.89
CA ALA A 99 -2.65 -0.74 -5.49
C ALA A 99 -3.83 -0.43 -4.56
N VAL A 100 -4.30 -1.42 -3.79
CA VAL A 100 -5.37 -1.25 -2.80
C VAL A 100 -4.87 -0.41 -1.62
N PHE A 101 -3.67 -0.69 -1.12
CA PHE A 101 -3.04 0.09 -0.04
C PHE A 101 -2.89 1.57 -0.43
N THR A 102 -2.33 1.84 -1.60
CA THR A 102 -2.10 3.21 -2.08
C THR A 102 -3.41 3.94 -2.39
N GLU A 103 -4.44 3.25 -2.91
CA GLU A 103 -5.76 3.83 -3.10
C GLU A 103 -6.41 4.20 -1.76
N LEU A 104 -6.44 3.29 -0.78
CA LEU A 104 -6.94 3.58 0.58
C LEU A 104 -6.23 4.79 1.18
N GLN A 105 -4.90 4.82 1.09
CA GLN A 105 -4.10 5.93 1.61
C GLN A 105 -4.40 7.25 0.90
N SER A 106 -4.61 7.24 -0.42
CA SER A 106 -4.99 8.45 -1.18
C SER A 106 -6.33 9.02 -0.71
N LEU A 107 -7.24 8.17 -0.22
CA LEU A 107 -8.53 8.53 0.34
C LEU A 107 -8.44 8.94 1.83
N GLY A 108 -7.26 8.92 2.43
CA GLY A 108 -7.07 9.19 3.86
C GLY A 108 -7.52 8.03 4.75
N VAL A 109 -7.38 6.79 4.30
CA VAL A 109 -7.75 5.61 5.05
C VAL A 109 -6.48 4.82 5.40
N LEU A 110 -6.24 4.62 6.70
CA LEU A 110 -5.22 3.70 7.20
C LEU A 110 -5.72 2.26 7.10
N ALA A 111 -4.94 1.39 6.46
CA ALA A 111 -5.15 -0.05 6.45
C ALA A 111 -4.50 -0.64 7.71
N ILE A 112 -5.30 -1.08 8.68
CA ILE A 112 -4.79 -1.61 9.95
C ILE A 112 -4.84 -3.14 9.91
N ALA A 113 -3.67 -3.76 9.95
CA ALA A 113 -3.57 -5.20 10.22
C ALA A 113 -4.15 -5.49 11.62
N ALA A 114 -5.11 -6.40 11.69
CA ALA A 114 -5.80 -6.69 12.95
C ALA A 114 -4.95 -7.53 13.91
N ASP A 115 -3.95 -8.27 13.42
CA ASP A 115 -3.16 -9.17 14.24
C ASP A 115 -2.10 -8.44 15.05
N ILE A 116 -1.70 -8.99 16.18
CA ILE A 116 -0.57 -8.49 17.00
C ILE A 116 0.53 -9.54 17.05
N ARG A 117 1.80 -9.11 17.07
CA ARG A 117 2.96 -10.01 17.22
C ARG A 117 2.92 -10.84 18.51
N SER A 118 3.65 -11.96 18.53
CA SER A 118 3.82 -12.80 19.74
C SER A 118 4.73 -12.12 20.77
N HIS A 119 4.55 -12.48 22.04
CA HIS A 119 5.49 -12.13 23.10
C HIS A 119 6.93 -12.65 22.87
N GLU A 120 7.14 -13.65 22.02
CA GLU A 120 8.47 -14.14 21.64
C GLU A 120 9.18 -13.22 20.62
N HIS A 121 8.43 -12.38 19.91
CA HIS A 121 8.92 -11.50 18.84
C HIS A 121 8.67 -10.01 19.15
N ILE A 122 8.84 -9.61 20.42
CA ILE A 122 8.51 -8.25 20.87
C ILE A 122 9.41 -7.19 20.25
N GLU A 123 10.70 -7.48 20.10
CA GLU A 123 11.68 -6.49 19.63
C GLU A 123 11.52 -6.14 18.16
N TYR A 124 11.03 -7.08 17.34
CA TYR A 124 10.88 -6.93 15.90
C TYR A 124 9.97 -8.02 15.30
N THR A 125 9.14 -7.64 14.32
CA THR A 125 8.37 -8.56 13.47
C THR A 125 8.63 -8.22 11.99
N PRO A 126 8.84 -9.22 11.12
CA PRO A 126 9.01 -9.00 9.69
C PRO A 126 7.70 -8.69 8.95
N ALA A 127 6.54 -8.97 9.57
CA ALA A 127 5.22 -8.68 9.01
C ALA A 127 4.56 -7.52 9.79
N PRO A 128 3.88 -6.57 9.10
CA PRO A 128 3.14 -5.51 9.75
C PRO A 128 2.04 -6.06 10.67
N ASP A 129 1.96 -5.54 11.89
CA ASP A 129 0.97 -5.90 12.90
C ASP A 129 0.27 -4.63 13.42
N ILE A 130 -0.74 -4.79 14.27
CA ILE A 130 -1.52 -3.67 14.79
C ILE A 130 -0.66 -2.66 15.54
N VAL A 131 0.45 -3.07 16.16
CA VAL A 131 1.40 -2.13 16.80
C VAL A 131 2.06 -1.25 15.75
N HIS A 132 2.57 -1.84 14.67
CA HIS A 132 3.16 -1.09 13.55
C HIS A 132 2.14 -0.14 12.91
N GLU A 133 0.98 -0.67 12.51
CA GLU A 133 -0.01 0.08 11.75
C GLU A 133 -0.68 1.18 12.56
N SER A 134 -1.05 0.89 13.81
CA SER A 134 -1.69 1.90 14.64
C SER A 134 -0.66 2.80 15.31
N ALA A 135 0.28 2.28 16.10
CA ALA A 135 1.19 3.10 16.91
C ALA A 135 2.43 3.62 16.15
N GLY A 136 2.74 3.08 14.97
CA GLY A 136 3.77 3.60 14.08
C GLY A 136 3.23 4.72 13.18
N HIS A 137 2.22 4.42 12.37
CA HIS A 137 1.71 5.35 11.33
C HIS A 137 0.76 6.42 11.86
N ALA A 138 -0.23 6.06 12.67
CA ALA A 138 -1.30 6.98 13.02
C ALA A 138 -0.85 8.23 13.81
N PRO A 139 0.05 8.17 14.81
CA PRO A 139 0.31 9.31 15.68
C PRO A 139 0.81 10.55 14.96
N ILE A 140 1.65 10.39 13.93
CA ILE A 140 2.22 11.52 13.19
C ILE A 140 1.14 12.24 12.37
N LEU A 141 -0.02 11.62 12.09
CA LEU A 141 -1.16 12.28 11.42
C LEU A 141 -1.74 13.47 12.21
N ALA A 142 -1.41 13.58 13.51
CA ALA A 142 -1.72 14.79 14.28
C ALA A 142 -1.06 16.04 13.68
N ASP A 143 0.05 15.89 12.94
CA ASP A 143 0.62 16.92 12.08
C ASP A 143 -0.09 16.96 10.71
N GLN A 144 -0.80 18.06 10.44
CA GLN A 144 -1.60 18.20 9.22
C GLN A 144 -0.77 18.25 7.94
N ARG A 145 0.49 18.70 8.01
CA ARG A 145 1.38 18.74 6.85
C ARG A 145 1.82 17.33 6.49
N TYR A 146 2.22 16.54 7.48
CA TYR A 146 2.53 15.12 7.27
C TYR A 146 1.31 14.31 6.82
N ALA A 147 0.15 14.54 7.44
CA ALA A 147 -1.11 13.92 7.04
C ALA A 147 -1.45 14.19 5.56
N SER A 148 -1.14 15.39 5.07
CA SER A 148 -1.32 15.72 3.64
C SER A 148 -0.26 15.04 2.76
N TYR A 149 0.99 14.95 3.22
CA TYR A 149 2.07 14.26 2.53
C TYR A 149 1.75 12.78 2.31
N LEU A 150 1.22 12.11 3.34
CA LEU A 150 0.92 10.69 3.27
C LEU A 150 -0.22 10.39 2.28
N LYS A 151 -1.26 11.23 2.22
CA LYS A 151 -2.30 11.15 1.17
C LYS A 151 -1.69 11.30 -0.23
N ARG A 152 -0.76 12.26 -0.39
CA ARG A 152 -0.09 12.49 -1.67
C ARG A 152 0.78 11.31 -2.09
N CYS A 153 1.47 10.66 -1.13
CA CYS A 153 2.18 9.41 -1.39
C CYS A 153 1.24 8.32 -1.91
N GLY A 154 0.06 8.17 -1.29
CA GLY A 154 -0.97 7.25 -1.76
C GLY A 154 -1.40 7.53 -3.21
N GLU A 155 -1.68 8.79 -3.55
CA GLU A 155 -2.07 9.15 -4.92
C GLU A 155 -0.96 8.89 -5.96
N VAL A 156 0.28 9.27 -5.64
CA VAL A 156 1.43 9.06 -6.52
C VAL A 156 1.70 7.57 -6.69
N GLY A 157 1.65 6.79 -5.60
CA GLY A 157 1.83 5.34 -5.61
C GLY A 157 0.73 4.62 -6.38
N PHE A 158 -0.53 5.07 -6.25
CA PHE A 158 -1.67 4.48 -6.94
C PHE A 158 -1.59 4.66 -8.47
N ARG A 159 -1.03 5.77 -8.93
CA ARG A 159 -0.89 6.08 -10.36
C ARG A 159 0.44 5.64 -10.97
N ALA A 160 1.40 5.26 -10.14
CA ALA A 160 2.68 4.71 -10.61
C ALA A 160 2.46 3.40 -11.36
N ILE A 161 3.13 3.23 -12.50
CA ILE A 161 3.02 2.01 -13.29
C ILE A 161 3.71 0.84 -12.57
N ALA A 162 2.91 -0.13 -12.13
CA ALA A 162 3.39 -1.41 -11.60
C ALA A 162 3.60 -2.44 -12.72
N SER A 163 4.63 -3.26 -12.60
CA SER A 163 4.96 -4.34 -13.53
C SER A 163 4.39 -5.69 -13.08
N VAL A 164 4.32 -6.64 -14.00
CA VAL A 164 3.97 -8.03 -13.65
C VAL A 164 4.99 -8.69 -12.72
N GLU A 165 6.24 -8.23 -12.71
CA GLU A 165 7.25 -8.68 -11.74
C GLU A 165 6.96 -8.17 -10.33
N ASP A 166 6.42 -6.94 -10.19
CA ASP A 166 5.99 -6.42 -8.90
C ASP A 166 4.85 -7.26 -8.33
N GLN A 167 3.88 -7.62 -9.18
CA GLN A 167 2.77 -8.49 -8.81
C GLN A 167 3.27 -9.87 -8.34
N ALA A 168 4.21 -10.49 -9.06
CA ALA A 168 4.78 -11.78 -8.68
C ALA A 168 5.52 -11.72 -7.33
N VAL A 169 6.25 -10.64 -7.06
CA VAL A 169 6.91 -10.43 -5.75
C VAL A 169 5.87 -10.24 -4.66
N TYR A 170 4.83 -9.44 -4.88
CA TYR A 170 3.73 -9.26 -3.94
C TYR A 170 3.08 -10.60 -3.57
N GLU A 171 2.71 -11.42 -4.56
CA GLU A 171 2.09 -12.72 -4.34
C GLU A 171 2.99 -13.67 -3.53
N ALA A 172 4.30 -13.63 -3.81
CA ALA A 172 5.26 -14.43 -3.06
C ALA A 172 5.45 -13.94 -1.61
N ILE A 173 5.48 -12.63 -1.37
CA ILE A 173 5.52 -12.05 -0.02
C ILE A 173 4.26 -12.44 0.75
N ARG A 174 3.08 -12.28 0.14
CA ARG A 174 1.81 -12.63 0.78
C ARG A 174 1.77 -14.10 1.16
N ASN A 175 2.16 -14.99 0.24
CA ASN A 175 2.25 -16.43 0.52
C ASN A 175 3.18 -16.72 1.70
N LEU A 176 4.38 -16.15 1.71
CA LEU A 176 5.35 -16.34 2.78
C LEU A 176 4.82 -15.83 4.13
N SER A 177 4.13 -14.69 4.14
CA SER A 177 3.52 -14.12 5.35
C SER A 177 2.49 -15.08 5.95
N VAL A 178 1.59 -15.64 5.13
CA VAL A 178 0.58 -16.59 5.59
C VAL A 178 1.22 -17.85 6.15
N VAL A 179 2.20 -18.42 5.45
CA VAL A 179 2.85 -19.68 5.85
C VAL A 179 3.66 -19.51 7.14
N LYS A 180 4.34 -18.37 7.34
CA LYS A 180 5.14 -18.14 8.56
C LYS A 180 4.32 -17.92 9.82
N GLU A 181 3.11 -17.39 9.68
CA GLU A 181 2.23 -17.11 10.82
C GLU A 181 1.32 -18.28 11.18
N ASP A 182 1.24 -19.34 10.37
CA ASP A 182 0.49 -20.55 10.71
C ASP A 182 1.33 -21.46 11.64
N PRO A 183 0.91 -21.70 12.90
CA PRO A 183 1.61 -22.60 13.82
C PRO A 183 1.65 -24.06 13.37
N ALA A 184 0.83 -24.45 12.39
CA ALA A 184 0.81 -25.79 11.83
C ALA A 184 1.63 -25.92 10.53
N ALA A 185 2.20 -24.83 10.01
CA ALA A 185 3.02 -24.88 8.81
C ALA A 185 4.30 -25.69 9.08
N SER A 186 4.61 -26.59 8.15
CA SER A 186 5.84 -27.37 8.17
C SER A 186 7.06 -26.54 7.76
N GLU A 187 8.25 -26.95 8.21
CA GLU A 187 9.51 -26.34 7.78
C GLU A 187 9.69 -26.38 6.25
N GLU A 188 9.16 -27.41 5.59
CA GLU A 188 9.20 -27.55 4.13
C GLU A 188 8.33 -26.50 3.42
N GLU A 189 7.13 -26.22 3.93
CA GLU A 189 6.25 -25.18 3.39
C GLU A 189 6.88 -23.80 3.52
N VAL A 190 7.48 -23.50 4.68
CA VAL A 190 8.21 -22.24 4.90
C VAL A 190 9.38 -22.11 3.92
N ARG A 191 10.18 -23.18 3.76
CA ARG A 191 11.30 -23.20 2.81
C ARG A 191 10.84 -22.95 1.37
N LEU A 192 9.78 -23.64 0.93
CA LEU A 192 9.25 -23.48 -0.43
C LEU A 192 8.72 -22.05 -0.68
N ALA A 193 8.04 -21.46 0.30
CA ALA A 193 7.58 -20.08 0.22
C ALA A 193 8.75 -19.08 0.13
N GLN A 194 9.83 -19.32 0.87
CA GLN A 194 11.06 -18.52 0.77
C GLN A 194 11.74 -18.64 -0.60
N GLU A 195 11.83 -19.85 -1.15
CA GLU A 195 12.38 -20.10 -2.49
C GLU A 195 11.56 -19.39 -3.58
N ARG A 196 10.22 -19.40 -3.47
CA ARG A 196 9.33 -18.67 -4.38
C ARG A 196 9.57 -17.16 -4.33
N LEU A 197 9.72 -16.58 -3.13
CA LEU A 197 10.04 -15.17 -2.98
C LEU A 197 11.39 -14.82 -3.61
N HIS A 198 12.41 -15.66 -3.38
CA HIS A 198 13.72 -15.47 -3.99
C HIS A 198 13.64 -15.51 -5.52
N ALA A 199 12.93 -16.50 -6.08
CA ALA A 199 12.74 -16.63 -7.52
C ALA A 199 11.97 -15.43 -8.13
N ALA A 200 10.91 -14.97 -7.45
CA ALA A 200 10.16 -13.79 -7.88
C ALA A 200 11.03 -12.54 -7.89
N GLY A 201 11.82 -12.31 -6.82
CA GLY A 201 12.78 -11.21 -6.74
C GLY A 201 13.84 -11.26 -7.83
N ALA A 202 14.41 -12.43 -8.10
CA ALA A 202 15.42 -12.65 -9.13
C ALA A 202 14.89 -12.50 -10.57
N SER A 203 13.57 -12.60 -10.78
CA SER A 203 12.93 -12.45 -12.09
C SER A 203 12.79 -11.00 -12.57
N ARG A 204 13.06 -10.02 -11.69
CA ARG A 204 12.95 -8.59 -11.98
C ARG A 204 13.91 -8.18 -13.11
N ARG A 205 13.34 -7.82 -14.26
CA ARG A 205 14.09 -7.34 -15.44
C ARG A 205 14.40 -5.85 -15.40
N TYR A 206 13.63 -5.08 -14.62
CA TYR A 206 13.84 -3.65 -14.44
C TYR A 206 13.16 -3.14 -13.16
N VAL A 207 13.47 -1.90 -12.79
CA VAL A 207 12.84 -1.19 -11.68
C VAL A 207 11.66 -0.37 -12.22
N SER A 208 10.44 -0.79 -11.88
CA SER A 208 9.20 -0.09 -12.24
C SER A 208 9.01 1.20 -11.46
N GLU A 209 8.12 2.07 -11.95
CA GLU A 209 7.68 3.25 -11.23
C GLU A 209 7.09 2.90 -9.85
N SER A 210 6.29 1.83 -9.77
CA SER A 210 5.71 1.38 -8.50
C SER A 210 6.77 0.91 -7.50
N THR A 211 7.81 0.19 -7.94
CA THR A 211 8.95 -0.15 -7.07
C THR A 211 9.68 1.10 -6.58
N LYS A 212 9.88 2.11 -7.44
CA LYS A 212 10.50 3.38 -7.03
C LYS A 212 9.64 4.15 -6.02
N ALA A 213 8.32 4.19 -6.23
CA ALA A 213 7.38 4.79 -5.30
C ALA A 213 7.43 4.09 -3.92
N SER A 214 7.48 2.76 -3.93
CA SER A 214 7.63 1.95 -2.70
C SER A 214 8.95 2.24 -1.98
N ARG A 215 10.07 2.42 -2.69
CA ARG A 215 11.36 2.85 -2.10
C ARG A 215 11.30 4.24 -1.51
N LEU A 216 10.68 5.20 -2.20
CA LEU A 216 10.48 6.55 -1.66
C LEU A 216 9.64 6.49 -0.38
N TYR A 217 8.55 5.72 -0.39
CA TYR A 217 7.70 5.50 0.79
C TYR A 217 8.49 4.86 1.94
N TRP A 218 9.29 3.83 1.66
CA TRP A 218 10.13 3.16 2.65
C TRP A 218 11.11 4.12 3.33
N TRP A 219 11.86 4.89 2.53
CA TRP A 219 12.86 5.83 3.06
C TRP A 219 12.27 7.10 3.67
N THR A 220 10.94 7.26 3.65
CA THR A 220 10.24 8.39 4.25
C THR A 220 9.22 7.94 5.28
N ALA A 221 8.04 7.49 4.88
CA ALA A 221 6.96 7.13 5.79
C ALA A 221 7.29 5.95 6.72
N GLU A 222 8.15 5.01 6.30
CA GLU A 222 8.54 3.85 7.13
C GLU A 222 9.80 4.10 7.95
N TYR A 223 10.87 4.59 7.32
CA TYR A 223 12.21 4.72 7.90
C TYR A 223 12.80 6.13 7.71
N GLY A 224 11.95 7.15 7.73
CA GLY A 224 12.36 8.54 7.61
C GLY A 224 12.75 9.19 8.94
N LEU A 225 13.73 10.09 8.83
CA LEU A 225 14.18 11.00 9.88
C LEU A 225 13.94 12.45 9.45
N VAL A 226 13.76 13.37 10.40
CA VAL A 226 13.54 14.79 10.12
C VAL A 226 14.38 15.71 11.02
N GLY A 227 14.84 16.84 10.50
CA GLY A 227 15.63 17.84 11.23
C GLY A 227 17.07 17.90 10.75
N SER A 228 18.01 18.05 11.69
CA SER A 228 19.43 18.14 11.38
C SER A 228 20.06 16.75 11.16
N LEU A 229 21.16 16.67 10.40
CA LEU A 229 21.87 15.40 10.23
C LEU A 229 22.53 14.90 11.52
N ASP A 230 22.93 15.82 12.40
CA ASP A 230 23.66 15.53 13.64
C ASP A 230 22.73 15.14 14.80
N ASP A 231 21.53 15.75 14.86
CA ASP A 231 20.44 15.41 15.80
C ASP A 231 19.10 15.37 15.04
N PRO A 232 18.84 14.28 14.29
CA PRO A 232 17.56 14.06 13.64
C PRO A 232 16.51 13.49 14.61
N LYS A 233 15.24 13.70 14.31
CA LYS A 233 14.09 13.11 15.00
C LYS A 233 13.41 12.03 14.17
N LEU A 234 12.88 11.01 14.84
CA LEU A 234 12.19 9.89 14.21
C LEU A 234 10.76 10.28 13.84
N TYR A 235 10.34 9.98 12.62
CA TYR A 235 8.92 10.06 12.23
C TYR A 235 8.45 8.84 11.43
N GLY A 236 9.37 8.05 10.86
CA GLY A 236 9.02 6.84 10.12
C GLY A 236 8.40 5.76 11.02
N ALA A 237 7.30 5.15 10.57
CA ALA A 237 6.50 4.20 11.35
C ALA A 237 7.26 2.94 11.79
N GLY A 238 8.16 2.41 10.94
CA GLY A 238 9.05 1.30 11.28
C GLY A 238 9.97 1.63 12.46
N LEU A 239 10.51 2.85 12.50
CA LEU A 239 11.32 3.34 13.62
C LEU A 239 10.48 3.58 14.88
N LEU A 240 9.26 4.07 14.72
CA LEU A 240 8.36 4.40 15.83
C LEU A 240 7.68 3.17 16.47
N SER A 241 7.74 2.00 15.82
CA SER A 241 7.10 0.76 16.28
C SER A 241 8.09 -0.38 16.61
N SER A 242 9.40 -0.11 16.53
CA SER A 242 10.47 -1.07 16.79
C SER A 242 11.33 -0.62 17.96
N LEU A 243 11.33 -1.37 19.07
CA LEU A 243 12.14 -1.04 20.25
C LEU A 243 13.65 -1.07 19.94
N GLY A 244 14.09 -2.08 19.19
CA GLY A 244 15.49 -2.23 18.83
C GLY A 244 15.95 -1.15 17.84
N GLU A 245 15.14 -0.89 16.81
CA GLU A 245 15.54 0.00 15.72
C GLU A 245 15.42 1.48 16.10
N ALA A 246 14.46 1.85 16.96
CA ALA A 246 14.37 3.18 17.56
C ALA A 246 15.67 3.60 18.28
N ALA A 247 16.37 2.65 18.91
CA ALA A 247 17.65 2.92 19.56
C ALA A 247 18.81 2.86 18.57
N HIS A 248 18.83 1.85 17.69
CA HIS A 248 19.92 1.61 16.75
C HIS A 248 20.07 2.74 15.72
N CYS A 249 18.96 3.29 15.23
CA CYS A 249 18.93 4.26 14.12
C CYS A 249 19.73 5.55 14.38
N LEU A 250 19.87 5.97 15.64
CA LEU A 250 20.61 7.18 16.01
C LEU A 250 22.09 6.91 16.33
N THR A 251 22.52 5.65 16.38
CA THR A 251 23.94 5.32 16.63
C THR A 251 24.83 5.68 15.43
N PRO A 252 26.15 5.85 15.61
CA PRO A 252 27.08 6.09 14.50
C PRO A 252 27.17 4.94 13.47
N ALA A 253 26.63 3.75 13.78
CA ALA A 253 26.61 2.61 12.88
C ALA A 253 25.67 2.80 11.68
N VAL A 254 24.64 3.66 11.84
CA VAL A 254 23.66 3.95 10.78
C VAL A 254 24.04 5.26 10.09
N LYS A 255 24.21 5.22 8.77
CA LYS A 255 24.58 6.40 7.97
C LYS A 255 23.38 7.34 7.80
N LYS A 256 23.53 8.61 8.14
CA LYS A 256 22.51 9.66 7.92
C LYS A 256 22.80 10.35 6.59
N VAL A 257 21.82 10.38 5.70
CA VAL A 257 21.94 10.95 4.35
C VAL A 257 20.88 12.04 4.17
N PRO A 258 21.19 13.23 3.63
CA PRO A 258 20.15 14.19 3.27
C PRO A 258 19.13 13.57 2.33
N LEU A 259 17.84 13.77 2.61
CA LEU A 259 16.77 13.33 1.72
C LEU A 259 16.94 13.97 0.34
N CYS A 260 16.82 13.16 -0.71
CA CYS A 260 16.82 13.57 -2.09
C CYS A 260 16.25 12.44 -2.95
N LEU A 261 16.02 12.71 -4.24
CA LEU A 261 15.38 11.76 -5.17
C LEU A 261 16.10 10.40 -5.27
N VAL A 262 17.40 10.33 -4.92
CA VAL A 262 18.17 9.08 -4.88
C VAL A 262 17.52 8.02 -3.98
N CYS A 263 16.71 8.41 -2.99
CA CYS A 263 15.98 7.44 -2.16
C CYS A 263 15.07 6.53 -3.01
N ALA A 264 14.45 7.05 -4.08
CA ALA A 264 13.59 6.26 -4.97
C ALA A 264 14.37 5.17 -5.75
N ASP A 265 15.68 5.34 -5.91
CA ASP A 265 16.57 4.34 -6.54
C ASP A 265 17.34 3.50 -5.51
N THR A 266 17.21 3.78 -4.22
CA THR A 266 17.95 3.09 -3.15
C THR A 266 17.20 1.83 -2.69
N GLU A 267 17.83 0.67 -2.82
CA GLU A 267 17.31 -0.62 -2.35
C GLU A 267 17.38 -0.77 -0.83
N TYR A 268 16.47 -1.56 -0.27
CA TYR A 268 16.38 -1.89 1.14
C TYR A 268 16.14 -3.38 1.35
N ASP A 269 16.54 -3.88 2.52
CA ASP A 269 16.28 -5.24 2.99
C ASP A 269 15.29 -5.16 4.15
N ILE A 270 14.13 -5.78 3.97
CA ILE A 270 13.06 -5.79 4.99
C ILE A 270 13.41 -6.68 6.19
N THR A 271 14.38 -7.58 6.06
CA THR A 271 14.69 -8.63 7.06
C THR A 271 15.79 -8.24 8.05
N ARG A 272 16.35 -7.04 7.91
CA ARG A 272 17.47 -6.53 8.70
C ARG A 272 17.24 -5.08 9.09
N MET A 273 17.92 -4.65 10.16
CA MET A 273 17.94 -3.23 10.54
C MET A 273 18.59 -2.39 9.44
N GLN A 274 18.08 -1.18 9.22
CA GLN A 274 18.50 -0.34 8.11
C GLN A 274 19.92 0.23 8.33
N PRO A 275 20.89 0.00 7.41
CA PRO A 275 22.27 0.49 7.56
C PRO A 275 22.42 1.98 7.22
N GLN A 276 21.43 2.57 6.55
CA GLN A 276 21.35 4.00 6.27
C GLN A 276 19.91 4.50 6.43
N LEU A 277 19.75 5.79 6.71
CA LEU A 277 18.46 6.46 6.77
C LEU A 277 18.55 7.84 6.12
N PHE A 278 17.46 8.26 5.51
CA PHE A 278 17.35 9.59 4.90
C PHE A 278 16.75 10.59 5.89
N VAL A 279 17.32 11.81 5.89
CA VAL A 279 16.95 12.89 6.80
C VAL A 279 16.34 14.04 5.99
N ALA A 280 15.03 14.27 6.16
CA ALA A 280 14.35 15.44 5.66
C ALA A 280 14.69 16.66 6.50
N ARG A 281 14.72 17.87 5.91
CA ARG A 281 14.98 19.10 6.68
C ARG A 281 13.78 19.42 7.58
N ASP A 282 12.61 19.26 7.01
CA ASP A 282 11.27 19.47 7.56
C ASP A 282 10.27 18.67 6.69
N PHE A 283 8.98 18.75 7.00
CA PHE A 283 7.94 18.10 6.20
C PHE A 283 7.67 18.77 4.85
N ASP A 284 8.12 20.00 4.60
CA ASP A 284 8.03 20.63 3.27
C ASP A 284 9.03 19.98 2.30
N HIS A 285 10.23 19.64 2.78
CA HIS A 285 11.21 18.90 1.99
C HIS A 285 10.70 17.54 1.51
N LEU A 286 9.79 16.90 2.26
CA LEU A 286 9.14 15.66 1.82
C LEU A 286 8.32 15.89 0.54
N PHE A 287 7.55 16.98 0.49
CA PHE A 287 6.79 17.36 -0.70
C PHE A 287 7.70 17.70 -1.87
N GLU A 288 8.78 18.47 -1.66
CA GLU A 288 9.72 18.82 -2.72
C GLU A 288 10.27 17.58 -3.42
N VAL A 289 10.66 16.56 -2.64
CA VAL A 289 11.22 15.31 -3.19
C VAL A 289 10.14 14.44 -3.84
N LEU A 290 8.93 14.40 -3.26
CA LEU A 290 7.80 13.69 -3.85
C LEU A 290 7.35 14.32 -5.17
N GLU A 291 7.29 15.64 -5.27
CA GLU A 291 6.97 16.38 -6.51
C GLU A 291 8.04 16.17 -7.57
N ALA A 292 9.32 16.20 -7.18
CA ALA A 292 10.43 15.88 -8.08
C ALA A 292 10.34 14.43 -8.60
N PHE A 293 9.97 13.47 -7.74
CA PHE A 293 9.72 12.09 -8.14
C PHE A 293 8.53 11.97 -9.07
N GLU A 294 7.40 12.58 -8.71
CA GLU A 294 6.16 12.54 -9.48
C GLU A 294 6.35 13.09 -10.90
N ALA A 295 7.12 14.17 -11.06
CA ALA A 295 7.46 14.74 -12.36
C ALA A 295 8.20 13.76 -13.29
N THR A 296 8.78 12.68 -12.76
CA THR A 296 9.43 11.64 -13.55
C THR A 296 8.47 10.59 -14.11
N LEU A 297 7.24 10.50 -13.58
CA LEU A 297 6.31 9.41 -13.85
C LEU A 297 5.51 9.58 -15.15
N GLY A 298 5.10 8.47 -15.73
CA GLY A 298 4.33 8.38 -16.97
C GLY A 298 3.05 9.20 -16.97
N TRP A 299 2.38 9.35 -15.83
CA TRP A 299 1.13 10.11 -15.74
C TRP A 299 1.32 11.63 -15.75
N ARG A 300 2.55 12.09 -15.49
CA ARG A 300 2.93 13.51 -15.62
C ARG A 300 3.62 13.80 -16.94
N ARG A 301 4.38 12.85 -17.46
CA ARG A 301 5.16 13.01 -18.70
C ARG A 301 4.39 12.62 -19.96
N GLY A 302 3.53 11.62 -19.87
CA GLY A 302 2.80 11.07 -21.01
C GLY A 302 3.74 10.58 -22.13
N GLY A 303 3.27 10.73 -23.37
CA GLY A 303 4.07 10.51 -24.58
C GLY A 303 4.71 9.13 -24.68
N ASP A 304 5.87 9.08 -25.34
CA ASP A 304 6.65 7.85 -25.51
C ASP A 304 7.16 7.30 -24.18
N HIS A 305 7.46 8.18 -23.21
CA HIS A 305 7.93 7.74 -21.89
C HIS A 305 6.87 6.87 -21.20
N GLY A 306 5.63 7.36 -21.12
CA GLY A 306 4.53 6.61 -20.53
C GLY A 306 4.21 5.32 -21.29
N LEU A 307 4.24 5.35 -22.63
CA LEU A 307 4.04 4.16 -23.47
C LEU A 307 5.15 3.11 -23.27
N GLU A 308 6.40 3.53 -23.14
CA GLU A 308 7.54 2.64 -22.89
C GLU A 308 7.44 1.98 -21.51
N GLU A 309 7.11 2.74 -20.47
CA GLU A 309 6.89 2.17 -19.13
C GLU A 309 5.71 1.20 -19.10
N ALA A 310 4.57 1.55 -19.71
CA ALA A 310 3.41 0.67 -19.85
C ALA A 310 3.75 -0.64 -20.58
N LEU A 311 4.47 -0.55 -21.70
CA LEU A 311 4.89 -1.71 -22.50
C LEU A 311 5.83 -2.64 -21.71
N ARG A 312 6.77 -2.07 -20.95
CA ARG A 312 7.70 -2.83 -20.09
C ARG A 312 6.98 -3.47 -18.91
N ALA A 313 5.99 -2.78 -18.34
CA ALA A 313 5.20 -3.24 -17.21
C ALA A 313 4.33 -4.44 -17.53
N ARG A 314 3.76 -4.49 -18.75
CA ARG A 314 2.89 -5.58 -19.22
C ARG A 314 1.63 -5.77 -18.33
N THR A 315 1.22 -4.72 -17.63
CA THR A 315 0.02 -4.66 -16.80
C THR A 315 -1.05 -3.78 -17.46
N VAL A 316 -2.22 -3.69 -16.81
CA VAL A 316 -3.27 -2.75 -17.21
C VAL A 316 -2.83 -1.33 -16.84
N ASN A 317 -2.94 -0.42 -17.80
CA ASN A 317 -2.69 1.00 -17.66
C ASN A 317 -3.87 1.79 -18.23
N HIS A 318 -3.92 3.08 -17.94
CA HIS A 318 -4.85 3.97 -18.61
C HIS A 318 -4.14 5.15 -19.28
N LEU A 319 -4.54 5.40 -20.52
CA LEU A 319 -4.00 6.45 -21.39
C LEU A 319 -5.03 7.57 -21.48
N VAL A 320 -4.61 8.81 -21.23
CA VAL A 320 -5.46 10.00 -21.43
C VAL A 320 -5.10 10.60 -22.78
N LEU A 321 -6.07 10.71 -23.69
CA LEU A 321 -5.92 11.34 -24.99
C LEU A 321 -6.06 12.87 -24.89
N ASP A 322 -5.72 13.57 -25.97
CA ASP A 322 -5.74 15.04 -26.01
C ASP A 322 -7.14 15.66 -25.88
N ASP A 323 -8.19 14.91 -26.23
CA ASP A 323 -9.59 15.27 -26.05
C ASP A 323 -10.15 14.90 -24.67
N GLY A 324 -9.32 14.37 -23.77
CA GLY A 324 -9.69 13.93 -22.42
C GLY A 324 -10.40 12.57 -22.36
N LEU A 325 -10.46 11.81 -23.46
CA LEU A 325 -10.90 10.42 -23.42
C LEU A 325 -9.83 9.55 -22.76
N GLU A 326 -10.25 8.62 -21.92
CA GLU A 326 -9.36 7.68 -21.24
C GLU A 326 -9.56 6.27 -21.81
N LEU A 327 -8.45 5.60 -22.12
CA LEU A 327 -8.43 4.21 -22.58
C LEU A 327 -7.69 3.37 -21.55
N THR A 328 -8.42 2.50 -20.86
CA THR A 328 -7.85 1.51 -19.95
C THR A 328 -7.64 0.20 -20.68
N GLY A 329 -6.43 -0.36 -20.63
CA GLY A 329 -6.08 -1.66 -21.20
C GLY A 329 -4.57 -1.91 -21.12
N LYS A 330 -4.09 -2.99 -21.74
CA LYS A 330 -2.66 -3.32 -21.73
C LYS A 330 -1.98 -2.87 -23.01
N VAL A 331 -0.96 -2.01 -22.89
CA VAL A 331 -0.15 -1.60 -24.05
C VAL A 331 0.74 -2.77 -24.47
N VAL A 332 0.60 -3.22 -25.73
CA VAL A 332 1.32 -4.41 -26.24
C VAL A 332 2.25 -4.11 -27.40
N ALA A 333 2.07 -2.98 -28.09
CA ALA A 333 2.99 -2.55 -29.12
C ALA A 333 2.97 -1.04 -29.30
N ARG A 334 4.09 -0.51 -29.77
CA ARG A 334 4.20 0.84 -30.33
C ARG A 334 4.89 0.76 -31.68
N ILE A 335 4.46 1.62 -32.61
CA ILE A 335 5.06 1.77 -33.92
C ILE A 335 5.63 3.18 -33.99
N PRO A 336 6.95 3.36 -34.15
CA PRO A 336 7.58 4.68 -34.14
C PRO A 336 7.19 5.46 -35.40
N ALA A 337 7.06 6.78 -35.29
CA ALA A 337 6.96 7.71 -36.41
C ALA A 337 8.34 8.02 -36.99
N ARG A 338 8.37 8.68 -38.15
CA ARG A 338 9.63 9.19 -38.76
C ARG A 338 10.29 10.33 -37.97
N GLY A 339 9.55 10.97 -37.08
CA GLY A 339 9.99 12.09 -36.26
C GLY A 339 8.99 12.38 -35.15
N GLU A 340 9.31 13.38 -34.35
CA GLU A 340 8.46 13.81 -33.24
C GLU A 340 7.17 14.45 -33.77
N LEU A 341 6.02 13.96 -33.28
CA LEU A 341 4.68 14.43 -33.67
C LEU A 341 4.15 15.50 -32.71
N ALA A 342 4.51 15.40 -31.44
CA ALA A 342 4.25 16.34 -30.36
C ALA A 342 5.36 16.21 -29.30
N PRO A 343 5.55 17.19 -28.40
CA PRO A 343 6.61 17.13 -27.39
C PRO A 343 6.61 15.81 -26.61
N GLY A 344 7.71 15.05 -26.71
CA GLY A 344 7.88 13.75 -26.06
C GLY A 344 7.13 12.59 -26.72
N LEU A 345 6.59 12.76 -27.93
CA LEU A 345 5.81 11.75 -28.65
C LEU A 345 6.34 11.57 -30.08
N ALA A 346 7.09 10.50 -30.31
CA ALA A 346 7.54 10.02 -31.60
C ALA A 346 6.94 8.64 -31.94
N THR A 347 5.86 8.23 -31.28
CA THR A 347 5.06 7.06 -31.65
C THR A 347 3.97 7.43 -32.66
N ALA A 348 3.86 6.69 -33.76
CA ALA A 348 2.80 6.82 -34.76
C ALA A 348 1.53 6.06 -34.39
N LEU A 349 1.66 4.87 -33.79
CA LEU A 349 0.55 4.02 -33.40
C LEU A 349 0.86 3.28 -32.11
N ALA A 350 -0.05 3.30 -31.14
CA ALA A 350 -0.03 2.40 -29.99
C ALA A 350 -1.12 1.32 -30.13
N ARG A 351 -0.79 0.07 -29.78
CA ARG A 351 -1.73 -1.06 -29.71
C ARG A 351 -2.02 -1.39 -28.26
N ILE A 352 -3.31 -1.48 -27.94
CA ILE A 352 -3.82 -1.84 -26.63
C ILE A 352 -4.57 -3.17 -26.80
N GLU A 353 -4.11 -4.19 -26.09
CA GLU A 353 -4.75 -5.50 -26.06
C GLU A 353 -6.07 -5.42 -25.28
N GLY A 354 -7.08 -6.13 -25.79
CA GLY A 354 -8.38 -6.26 -25.15
C GLY A 354 -8.32 -7.09 -23.86
N PRO A 355 -9.22 -6.83 -22.90
CA PRO A 355 -10.33 -5.89 -22.98
C PRO A 355 -9.91 -4.42 -22.78
N VAL A 356 -10.66 -3.49 -23.38
CA VAL A 356 -10.44 -2.04 -23.29
C VAL A 356 -11.66 -1.35 -22.69
N GLN A 357 -11.47 -0.58 -21.62
CA GLN A 357 -12.51 0.24 -21.01
C GLN A 357 -12.32 1.71 -21.38
N LEU A 358 -13.40 2.36 -21.79
CA LEU A 358 -13.43 3.79 -22.08
C LEU A 358 -14.02 4.55 -20.90
N SER A 359 -13.36 5.62 -20.49
CA SER A 359 -13.83 6.52 -19.44
C SER A 359 -13.57 7.99 -19.78
N ARG A 360 -14.18 8.88 -19.02
CA ARG A 360 -13.81 10.30 -18.97
C ARG A 360 -13.83 10.73 -17.52
N HIS A 361 -12.78 11.41 -17.08
CA HIS A 361 -12.66 11.87 -15.69
C HIS A 361 -12.76 10.72 -14.68
N GLY A 362 -12.18 9.56 -15.00
CA GLY A 362 -12.21 8.38 -14.14
C GLY A 362 -13.59 7.73 -14.00
N GLN A 363 -14.51 7.98 -14.93
CA GLN A 363 -15.86 7.38 -14.92
C GLN A 363 -16.10 6.61 -16.22
N ALA A 364 -16.30 5.31 -16.12
CA ALA A 364 -16.61 4.46 -17.27
C ALA A 364 -18.06 4.64 -17.72
N GLY A 365 -18.26 4.93 -19.00
CA GLY A 365 -19.60 5.20 -19.56
C GLY A 365 -20.27 3.99 -20.23
N GLN A 366 -19.50 2.96 -20.56
CA GLN A 366 -19.96 1.84 -21.39
C GLN A 366 -19.32 0.52 -20.94
N ARG A 367 -19.89 -0.61 -21.41
CA ARG A 367 -19.29 -1.94 -21.23
C ARG A 367 -17.89 -1.96 -21.88
N PRO A 368 -16.90 -2.59 -21.23
CA PRO A 368 -15.58 -2.77 -21.83
C PRO A 368 -15.66 -3.46 -23.19
N TRP A 369 -14.89 -2.95 -24.13
CA TRP A 369 -14.67 -3.54 -25.44
C TRP A 369 -13.84 -4.82 -25.31
N PRO A 370 -14.27 -5.96 -25.87
CA PRO A 370 -13.53 -7.22 -25.71
C PRO A 370 -12.31 -7.34 -26.62
N GLY A 371 -12.24 -6.56 -27.70
CA GLY A 371 -11.16 -6.63 -28.68
C GLY A 371 -10.03 -5.63 -28.43
N GLU A 372 -9.13 -5.50 -29.40
CA GLU A 372 -8.04 -4.52 -29.36
C GLU A 372 -8.54 -3.07 -29.59
N ALA A 373 -7.76 -2.12 -29.09
CA ALA A 373 -7.85 -0.72 -29.45
C ALA A 373 -6.51 -0.21 -30.02
N LEU A 374 -6.61 0.76 -30.91
CA LEU A 374 -5.50 1.38 -31.60
C LEU A 374 -5.58 2.90 -31.42
N VAL A 375 -4.47 3.51 -30.98
CA VAL A 375 -4.35 4.97 -30.89
C VAL A 375 -3.36 5.42 -31.95
N ALA A 376 -3.87 6.00 -33.04
CA ALA A 376 -3.04 6.57 -34.09
C ALA A 376 -2.75 8.03 -33.75
N PHE A 377 -1.48 8.40 -33.66
CA PHE A 377 -1.08 9.74 -33.27
C PHE A 377 -0.94 10.65 -34.49
N GLY A 378 -1.58 11.81 -34.41
CA GLY A 378 -1.65 12.80 -35.48
C GLY A 378 -3.06 13.36 -35.68
N SER A 379 -3.18 14.25 -36.65
CA SER A 379 -4.44 14.92 -36.99
C SER A 379 -5.06 14.31 -38.25
N GLY A 380 -6.36 14.01 -38.20
CA GLY A 380 -7.08 13.48 -39.35
C GLY A 380 -8.58 13.42 -39.10
N LEU A 381 -9.33 13.13 -40.17
CA LEU A 381 -10.78 13.03 -40.10
C LEU A 381 -11.22 11.58 -40.37
N LEU A 382 -11.92 11.00 -39.41
CA LEU A 382 -12.64 9.74 -39.60
C LEU A 382 -14.13 10.05 -39.88
N PRO A 383 -14.76 9.43 -40.89
CA PRO A 383 -16.18 9.62 -41.17
C PRO A 383 -17.01 9.10 -40.00
N ARG A 384 -18.25 9.59 -39.77
CA ARG A 384 -19.12 9.04 -38.72
C ARG A 384 -19.45 7.55 -38.95
N ARG A 385 -19.61 7.16 -40.21
CA ARG A 385 -19.81 5.78 -40.67
C ARG A 385 -19.39 5.70 -42.14
N GLY A 386 -18.74 4.62 -42.54
CA GLY A 386 -18.32 4.42 -43.93
C GLY A 386 -16.85 4.06 -44.09
N ALA A 387 -16.46 3.84 -45.35
CA ALA A 387 -15.06 3.60 -45.71
C ALA A 387 -14.21 4.84 -45.44
N PHE A 388 -12.96 4.63 -45.01
CA PHE A 388 -11.99 5.70 -44.86
C PHE A 388 -10.62 5.29 -45.38
N SER A 389 -9.84 6.31 -45.70
CA SER A 389 -8.43 6.25 -46.03
C SER A 389 -7.77 7.41 -45.30
N LEU A 390 -6.88 7.10 -44.36
CA LEU A 390 -6.27 8.05 -43.46
C LEU A 390 -4.76 8.02 -43.67
N ASP A 391 -4.21 9.12 -44.15
CA ASP A 391 -2.78 9.33 -44.36
C ASP A 391 -2.28 10.31 -43.30
N LEU A 392 -1.41 9.85 -42.41
CA LEU A 392 -0.91 10.65 -41.29
C LEU A 392 0.53 11.11 -41.53
N PRO A 393 0.90 12.32 -41.08
CA PRO A 393 2.26 12.85 -41.23
C PRO A 393 3.37 11.98 -40.65
N SER A 394 3.04 11.07 -39.73
CA SER A 394 3.94 10.07 -39.17
C SER A 394 4.47 9.04 -40.18
N GLY A 395 3.89 8.99 -41.38
CA GLY A 395 4.13 7.96 -42.39
C GLY A 395 3.17 6.76 -42.26
N LEU A 396 2.26 6.82 -41.29
CA LEU A 396 1.23 5.81 -41.06
C LEU A 396 0.03 6.04 -41.99
N PHE A 397 -0.29 5.02 -42.76
CA PHE A 397 -1.47 4.99 -43.63
C PHE A 397 -2.43 3.91 -43.17
N LEU A 398 -3.68 4.27 -42.86
CA LEU A 398 -4.73 3.37 -42.39
C LEU A 398 -5.94 3.39 -43.33
N THR A 399 -6.52 2.23 -43.59
CA THR A 399 -7.78 2.09 -44.33
C THR A 399 -8.73 1.15 -43.59
N GLY A 400 -10.03 1.38 -43.69
CA GLY A 400 -11.02 0.49 -43.10
C GLY A 400 -12.42 1.00 -43.32
N PHE A 401 -13.37 0.42 -42.60
CA PHE A 401 -14.77 0.87 -42.60
C PHE A 401 -15.23 1.11 -41.16
N ARG A 402 -15.58 2.35 -40.83
CA ARG A 402 -16.09 2.71 -39.50
C ARG A 402 -17.57 2.33 -39.40
N VAL A 403 -17.92 1.53 -38.41
CA VAL A 403 -19.30 1.02 -38.20
C VAL A 403 -19.97 1.63 -36.96
N GLY A 404 -19.19 2.10 -35.99
CA GLY A 404 -19.66 2.74 -34.77
C GLY A 404 -18.83 3.99 -34.42
N GLU A 405 -18.94 4.48 -33.19
CA GLU A 405 -18.22 5.69 -32.77
C GLU A 405 -16.70 5.49 -32.87
N HIS A 406 -16.11 4.42 -32.33
CA HIS A 406 -14.68 4.15 -32.52
C HIS A 406 -14.42 2.83 -33.27
N GLU A 407 -15.47 2.05 -33.51
CA GLU A 407 -15.37 0.71 -34.06
C GLU A 407 -15.10 0.71 -35.57
N VAL A 408 -14.05 0.00 -35.97
CA VAL A 408 -13.61 -0.16 -37.35
C VAL A 408 -13.50 -1.64 -37.70
N ILE A 409 -13.99 -2.00 -38.89
CA ILE A 409 -13.81 -3.31 -39.52
C ILE A 409 -12.98 -3.20 -40.79
N ASN A 410 -12.44 -4.34 -41.25
CA ASN A 410 -11.52 -4.43 -42.39
C ASN A 410 -10.34 -3.46 -42.27
N LEU A 411 -9.88 -3.22 -41.03
CA LEU A 411 -8.76 -2.33 -40.79
C LEU A 411 -7.48 -2.91 -41.38
N ARG A 412 -6.75 -2.07 -42.12
CA ARG A 412 -5.44 -2.37 -42.69
C ARG A 412 -4.56 -1.15 -42.53
N GLY A 413 -3.27 -1.38 -42.34
CA GLY A 413 -2.30 -0.31 -42.19
C GLY A 413 -1.01 -0.61 -42.92
N HIS A 414 -0.36 0.44 -43.40
CA HIS A 414 1.01 0.38 -43.88
C HIS A 414 1.78 1.55 -43.29
N GLN A 415 3.07 1.35 -43.07
CA GLN A 415 3.99 2.44 -42.76
C GLN A 415 5.17 2.34 -43.71
N ASP A 416 5.46 3.46 -44.39
CA ASP A 416 6.56 3.53 -45.36
C ASP A 416 6.47 2.45 -46.45
N GLY A 417 5.24 2.13 -46.87
CA GLY A 417 4.94 1.09 -47.86
C GLY A 417 5.03 -0.35 -47.33
N ARG A 418 5.36 -0.56 -46.06
CA ARG A 418 5.39 -1.89 -45.43
C ARG A 418 4.08 -2.18 -44.71
N PRO A 419 3.44 -3.34 -44.92
CA PRO A 419 2.21 -3.69 -44.23
C PRO A 419 2.45 -3.83 -42.72
N LEU A 420 1.49 -3.36 -41.94
CA LEU A 420 1.44 -3.54 -40.50
C LEU A 420 0.51 -4.69 -40.16
N ASP A 421 0.92 -5.52 -39.21
CA ASP A 421 0.06 -6.56 -38.64
C ASP A 421 -0.92 -5.89 -37.66
N LEU A 422 -2.13 -5.63 -38.14
CA LEU A 422 -3.21 -4.98 -37.40
C LEU A 422 -4.43 -5.91 -37.31
N PRO A 423 -5.19 -5.86 -36.21
CA PRO A 423 -6.47 -6.57 -36.14
C PRO A 423 -7.42 -6.04 -37.22
N SER A 424 -8.16 -6.95 -37.86
CA SER A 424 -9.17 -6.56 -38.85
C SER A 424 -10.40 -5.88 -38.23
N TRP A 425 -10.59 -6.04 -36.92
CA TRP A 425 -11.69 -5.47 -36.14
C TRP A 425 -11.15 -4.94 -34.80
N ALA A 426 -11.29 -3.63 -34.58
CA ALA A 426 -10.77 -2.95 -33.40
C ALA A 426 -11.49 -1.61 -33.16
N LEU A 427 -11.21 -1.00 -32.01
CA LEU A 427 -11.45 0.43 -31.82
C LEU A 427 -10.26 1.22 -32.39
N LEU A 428 -10.55 2.32 -33.10
CA LEU A 428 -9.54 3.24 -33.63
C LEU A 428 -9.77 4.65 -33.08
N PHE A 429 -8.73 5.20 -32.47
CA PHE A 429 -8.69 6.54 -31.90
C PHE A 429 -7.63 7.37 -32.61
N LEU A 430 -7.89 8.67 -32.73
CA LEU A 430 -6.92 9.67 -33.18
C LEU A 430 -6.62 10.59 -32.01
N SER A 431 -5.35 10.89 -31.80
CA SER A 431 -4.91 11.81 -30.76
C SER A 431 -3.69 12.60 -31.24
N GLY A 432 -3.68 13.92 -31.09
CA GLY A 432 -2.54 14.77 -31.44
C GLY A 432 -1.41 14.70 -30.42
N SER A 433 -1.71 14.34 -29.18
CA SER A 433 -0.72 14.15 -28.10
C SER A 433 -1.14 13.01 -27.17
N LEU A 434 -0.32 12.68 -26.19
CA LEU A 434 -0.67 11.73 -25.14
C LEU A 434 -0.30 12.34 -23.78
N PRO A 435 -1.18 13.16 -23.17
CA PRO A 435 -0.83 13.89 -21.95
C PRO A 435 -0.45 13.03 -20.75
N SER A 436 -1.00 11.81 -20.61
CA SER A 436 -0.79 10.97 -19.44
C SER A 436 -0.91 9.49 -19.75
N VAL A 437 -0.05 8.69 -19.12
CA VAL A 437 -0.16 7.23 -19.02
C VAL A 437 0.06 6.80 -17.57
N ALA A 438 -0.93 6.19 -16.94
CA ALA A 438 -0.86 5.84 -15.51
C ALA A 438 -1.09 4.35 -15.26
N GLY A 439 -0.63 3.89 -14.10
CA GLY A 439 -0.86 2.55 -13.58
C GLY A 439 -2.35 2.27 -13.35
N GLY A 440 -2.78 1.04 -13.63
CA GLY A 440 -4.12 0.58 -13.32
C GLY A 440 -5.22 1.19 -14.20
N PRO A 441 -6.49 0.82 -13.93
CA PRO A 441 -7.65 1.37 -14.61
C PRO A 441 -7.96 2.81 -14.20
N ALA A 442 -8.50 3.59 -15.13
CA ALA A 442 -8.98 4.95 -14.86
C ALA A 442 -10.23 4.94 -13.94
N ASP A 443 -11.09 3.92 -14.07
CA ASP A 443 -12.22 3.65 -13.18
C ASP A 443 -12.06 2.24 -12.57
N PRO A 444 -11.37 2.12 -11.42
CA PRO A 444 -11.13 0.84 -10.76
C PRO A 444 -12.41 0.10 -10.38
N GLY A 445 -13.45 0.82 -9.96
CA GLY A 445 -14.72 0.22 -9.56
C GLY A 445 -15.44 -0.42 -10.74
N ALA A 446 -15.51 0.28 -11.87
CA ALA A 446 -16.09 -0.27 -13.09
C ALA A 446 -15.22 -1.41 -13.64
N TRP A 447 -13.90 -1.28 -13.64
CA TRP A 447 -13.00 -2.34 -14.10
C TRP A 447 -13.17 -3.62 -13.27
N ASP A 448 -13.20 -3.48 -11.95
CA ASP A 448 -13.37 -4.59 -11.01
C ASP A 448 -14.73 -5.28 -11.17
N ALA A 449 -15.80 -4.55 -11.48
CA ALA A 449 -17.11 -5.14 -11.74
C ALA A 449 -17.14 -6.11 -12.94
N TRP A 450 -16.21 -5.96 -13.89
CA TRP A 450 -16.10 -6.83 -15.07
C TRP A 450 -15.01 -7.89 -14.96
N PHE A 451 -13.88 -7.54 -14.32
CA PHE A 451 -12.65 -8.33 -14.35
C PHE A 451 -12.08 -8.67 -12.98
N GLY A 452 -12.72 -8.19 -11.91
CA GLY A 452 -12.33 -8.49 -10.55
C GLY A 452 -12.42 -9.98 -10.26
N ASP A 453 -11.40 -10.53 -9.62
CA ASP A 453 -11.40 -11.92 -9.19
C ASP A 453 -12.20 -12.07 -7.88
N PRO A 454 -13.32 -12.81 -7.86
CA PRO A 454 -14.06 -13.09 -6.64
C PRO A 454 -13.25 -13.94 -5.64
N SER A 455 -12.24 -14.69 -6.11
CA SER A 455 -11.44 -15.60 -5.29
C SER A 455 -10.54 -14.88 -4.28
N ALA A 456 -10.20 -13.60 -4.53
CA ALA A 456 -9.46 -12.74 -3.60
C ALA A 456 -10.13 -12.61 -2.21
N LEU A 457 -11.44 -12.90 -2.12
CA LEU A 457 -12.20 -12.95 -0.86
C LEU A 457 -11.98 -14.23 -0.04
N ALA A 458 -11.70 -15.36 -0.70
CA ALA A 458 -11.52 -16.67 -0.06
C ALA A 458 -10.14 -16.79 0.63
N GLU A 459 -9.20 -15.93 0.26
CA GLU A 459 -7.78 -16.00 0.67
C GLU A 459 -7.55 -15.54 2.12
N GLY A 460 -8.50 -14.82 2.71
CA GLY A 460 -8.46 -14.39 4.10
C GLY A 460 -8.83 -15.45 5.14
N GLU A 461 -9.24 -16.66 4.71
CA GLU A 461 -9.55 -17.77 5.63
C GLU A 461 -8.30 -18.31 6.32
N ALA A 462 -7.16 -18.35 5.64
CA ALA A 462 -5.91 -18.88 6.22
C ALA A 462 -5.40 -18.02 7.38
N GLU A 463 -5.43 -16.68 7.22
CA GLU A 463 -5.03 -15.73 8.26
C GLU A 463 -5.99 -15.78 9.47
N ALA A 464 -7.30 -15.86 9.21
CA ALA A 464 -8.29 -16.02 10.28
C ALA A 464 -8.08 -17.33 11.05
N GLN A 465 -7.77 -18.43 10.36
CA GLN A 465 -7.46 -19.72 10.98
C GLN A 465 -6.17 -19.66 11.82
N ALA A 466 -5.12 -19.02 11.33
CA ALA A 466 -3.88 -18.82 12.08
C ALA A 466 -4.14 -18.05 13.39
N ARG A 467 -4.95 -16.99 13.32
CA ARG A 467 -5.37 -16.21 14.50
C ARG A 467 -6.18 -17.04 15.49
N ASP A 468 -7.16 -17.80 15.00
CA ASP A 468 -8.00 -18.64 15.87
C ASP A 468 -7.17 -19.72 16.57
N ARG A 469 -6.21 -20.33 15.87
CA ARG A 469 -5.24 -21.27 16.46
C ARG A 469 -4.38 -20.59 17.53
N LYS A 470 -3.90 -19.36 17.28
CA LYS A 470 -3.14 -18.58 18.27
C LYS A 470 -3.95 -18.28 19.53
N ALA A 471 -5.22 -17.92 19.38
CA ALA A 471 -6.12 -17.67 20.51
C ALA A 471 -6.35 -18.95 21.35
N GLN A 472 -6.53 -20.09 20.68
CA GLN A 472 -6.69 -21.40 21.34
C GLN A 472 -5.40 -21.89 22.04
N ALA A 473 -4.24 -21.38 21.65
CA ALA A 473 -2.95 -21.78 22.22
C ALA A 473 -2.69 -21.21 23.63
N LEU A 474 -3.46 -20.21 24.11
CA LEU A 474 -3.28 -19.67 25.46
C LEU A 474 -4.08 -20.50 26.50
N PRO A 475 -3.42 -21.18 27.46
CA PRO A 475 -4.10 -21.94 28.50
C PRO A 475 -5.05 -21.06 29.35
N ALA A 476 -6.21 -21.60 29.72
CA ALA A 476 -7.27 -20.83 30.39
C ALA A 476 -6.87 -20.32 31.79
N ASP A 477 -6.08 -21.11 32.52
CA ASP A 477 -5.47 -20.74 33.80
C ASP A 477 -4.51 -19.56 33.64
N LEU A 478 -3.65 -19.59 32.62
CA LEU A 478 -2.72 -18.50 32.32
C LEU A 478 -3.47 -17.23 31.86
N ALA A 479 -4.49 -17.38 31.01
CA ALA A 479 -5.36 -16.28 30.60
C ALA A 479 -6.01 -15.58 31.81
N ALA A 480 -6.43 -16.34 32.82
CA ALA A 480 -6.99 -15.80 34.05
C ALA A 480 -5.96 -15.00 34.87
N LEU A 481 -4.68 -15.41 34.90
CA LEU A 481 -3.61 -14.66 35.56
C LEU A 481 -3.37 -13.30 34.89
N TYR A 482 -3.28 -13.26 33.56
CA TYR A 482 -3.15 -12.00 32.81
C TYR A 482 -4.37 -11.08 33.01
N LEU A 483 -5.58 -11.63 33.05
CA LEU A 483 -6.80 -10.85 33.36
C LEU A 483 -6.75 -10.25 34.77
N GLU A 484 -6.28 -11.01 35.75
CA GLU A 484 -6.16 -10.54 37.12
C GLU A 484 -5.10 -9.43 37.25
N ALA A 485 -3.94 -9.59 36.59
CA ALA A 485 -2.90 -8.56 36.50
C ALA A 485 -3.44 -7.27 35.87
N ARG A 486 -4.16 -7.39 34.75
CA ARG A 486 -4.81 -6.26 34.08
C ARG A 486 -5.84 -5.58 34.99
N SER A 487 -6.68 -6.34 35.67
CA SER A 487 -7.69 -5.81 36.60
C SER A 487 -7.06 -5.05 37.77
N LEU A 488 -5.93 -5.52 38.32
CA LEU A 488 -5.16 -4.79 39.33
C LEU A 488 -4.62 -3.45 38.79
N ARG A 489 -4.12 -3.45 37.55
CA ARG A 489 -3.56 -2.27 36.89
C ARG A 489 -4.62 -1.20 36.62
N GLU A 490 -5.75 -1.60 36.04
CA GLU A 490 -6.84 -0.71 35.66
C GLU A 490 -7.70 -0.27 36.86
N GLY A 491 -7.64 -1.01 37.99
CA GLY A 491 -8.42 -0.75 39.21
C GLY A 491 -7.98 0.47 40.03
N GLY A 492 -6.91 1.17 39.64
CA GLY A 492 -6.46 2.44 40.25
C GLY A 492 -5.78 2.34 41.62
N ARG A 493 -6.03 1.28 42.42
CA ARG A 493 -5.27 0.94 43.63
C ARG A 493 -4.83 -0.52 43.59
N ILE A 494 -3.54 -0.75 43.76
CA ILE A 494 -2.95 -2.09 43.81
C ILE A 494 -3.14 -2.67 45.21
N GLU A 495 -3.90 -3.74 45.33
CA GLU A 495 -4.14 -4.43 46.60
C GLU A 495 -3.02 -5.43 46.90
N ASP A 496 -2.20 -5.15 47.92
CA ASP A 496 -1.00 -5.93 48.29
C ASP A 496 -1.24 -7.43 48.46
N GLU A 497 -2.38 -7.81 49.05
CA GLU A 497 -2.70 -9.22 49.27
C GLU A 497 -3.06 -9.91 47.95
N ARG A 498 -3.81 -9.21 47.09
CA ARG A 498 -4.19 -9.73 45.77
C ARG A 498 -2.99 -9.85 44.85
N LEU A 499 -2.09 -8.86 44.83
CA LEU A 499 -0.85 -8.91 44.06
C LEU A 499 0.06 -10.07 44.53
N ARG A 500 0.23 -10.26 45.85
CA ARG A 500 1.02 -11.39 46.38
C ARG A 500 0.43 -12.76 46.03
N ARG A 501 -0.90 -12.92 46.10
CA ARG A 501 -1.56 -14.16 45.67
C ARG A 501 -1.37 -14.41 44.17
N LEU A 502 -1.50 -13.36 43.36
CA LEU A 502 -1.28 -13.44 41.93
C LEU A 502 0.17 -13.83 41.59
N ALA A 503 1.16 -13.19 42.23
CA ALA A 503 2.57 -13.53 42.07
C ALA A 503 2.88 -14.97 42.49
N GLY A 504 2.28 -15.44 43.58
CA GLY A 504 2.42 -16.84 44.01
C GLY A 504 1.91 -17.84 42.98
N ARG A 505 0.76 -17.57 42.33
CA ARG A 505 0.23 -18.42 41.26
C ARG A 505 1.02 -18.30 39.96
N ALA A 506 1.47 -17.09 39.62
CA ALA A 506 2.30 -16.87 38.43
C ALA A 506 3.66 -17.57 38.53
N ALA A 507 4.18 -17.83 39.73
CA ALA A 507 5.40 -18.60 39.93
C ALA A 507 5.31 -20.06 39.45
N GLU A 508 4.10 -20.60 39.26
CA GLU A 508 3.88 -21.92 38.65
C GLU A 508 4.13 -21.92 37.13
N HIS A 509 4.26 -20.74 36.51
CA HIS A 509 4.57 -20.53 35.10
C HIS A 509 5.88 -19.75 34.93
N PRO A 510 7.05 -20.33 35.27
CA PRO A 510 8.33 -19.62 35.25
C PRO A 510 8.77 -19.19 33.85
N ASP A 511 8.32 -19.90 32.81
CA ASP A 511 8.65 -19.60 31.40
C ASP A 511 7.80 -18.44 30.84
N GLU A 512 6.74 -18.03 31.53
CA GLU A 512 5.87 -16.91 31.15
C GLU A 512 6.47 -15.57 31.56
N TRP A 513 7.59 -15.22 30.93
CA TRP A 513 8.39 -14.05 31.28
C TRP A 513 7.59 -12.73 31.22
N LEU A 514 6.64 -12.61 30.29
CA LEU A 514 5.85 -11.39 30.10
C LEU A 514 4.90 -11.15 31.29
N LEU A 515 4.29 -12.22 31.82
CA LEU A 515 3.49 -12.15 33.04
C LEU A 515 4.36 -11.72 34.23
N GLN A 516 5.56 -12.28 34.36
CA GLN A 516 6.50 -11.87 35.42
C GLN A 516 6.88 -10.39 35.30
N ALA A 517 7.10 -9.90 34.08
CA ALA A 517 7.38 -8.49 33.83
C ALA A 517 6.20 -7.58 34.21
N GLU A 518 4.96 -7.96 33.88
CA GLU A 518 3.74 -7.23 34.28
C GLU A 518 3.63 -7.14 35.81
N LEU A 519 3.92 -8.22 36.53
CA LEU A 519 3.88 -8.25 38.00
C LEU A 519 4.97 -7.38 38.62
N ALA A 520 6.20 -7.44 38.10
CA ALA A 520 7.29 -6.58 38.56
C ALA A 520 6.97 -5.09 38.36
N GLU A 521 6.33 -4.73 37.24
CA GLU A 521 5.86 -3.36 37.01
C GLU A 521 4.75 -2.94 37.98
N LEU A 522 3.82 -3.85 38.32
CA LEU A 522 2.79 -3.59 39.33
C LEU A 522 3.40 -3.43 40.73
N GLU A 523 4.40 -4.24 41.08
CA GLU A 523 5.13 -4.10 42.34
C GLU A 523 5.88 -2.78 42.43
N ALA A 524 6.45 -2.29 41.32
CA ALA A 524 7.12 -0.98 41.27
C ALA A 524 6.15 0.22 41.32
N ARG A 525 4.87 0.01 40.99
CA ARG A 525 3.80 1.03 41.05
C ARG A 525 3.06 1.07 42.40
N ARG A 526 3.30 0.08 43.26
CA ARG A 526 2.84 0.05 44.65
C ARG A 526 3.42 1.22 45.43
#